data_AF-A0A2P8A0W1-F1
#
_entry.id   AF-A0A2P8A0W1-F1
#
_cell.length_a   1.000
_cell.length_b   1.000
_cell.length_c   1.000
_cell.angle_alpha   90.00
_cell.angle_beta   90.00
_cell.angle_gamma   90.00
#
_symmetry.space_group_name_H-M   'P 1'
#
loop_
_entity.id
_entity.type
_entity.pdbx_description
1 polymer ?
#
loop_
_entity_poly.entity_id
_entity_poly.type
_entity_poly.pdbx_seq_one_letter_code
_entity_poly.pdbx_strand_id
1 'polypeptide(L)'
;MSTPPEATTANRETVTICQAWEGDVYIVPGAEATRRYLVSSAVLRRASPVFQAMLSDRYAKGQDLSRQSPSEIILEDDEESILEAVLRMVHNDFDNSYDDFWESPNKIAQLCDKYDCIAFLTGYMGVWLRAQAMEPFSYGDEEELCERIVAARIFKEQEYAKIFLHRLAMHLDGHLKPLHEVADGLLDVSQIH
;
A
#
# COMPACT_ATOMS: atom_id res chain seq x y z
N MET A 1 35.22 30.87 2.62
CA MET A 1 34.97 29.41 2.73
C MET A 1 33.74 29.27 3.60
N SER A 2 32.57 29.17 2.97
CA SER A 2 31.31 28.99 3.68
C SER A 2 31.13 27.50 3.95
N THR A 3 30.99 27.14 5.21
CA THR A 3 30.53 25.82 5.65
C THR A 3 29.20 25.48 4.95
N PRO A 4 28.98 24.23 4.49
CA PRO A 4 27.67 23.82 4.03
C PRO A 4 26.67 23.91 5.19
N PRO A 5 25.39 24.23 4.93
CA PRO A 5 24.39 24.15 5.97
C PRO A 5 24.31 22.70 6.46
N GLU A 6 24.53 22.47 7.75
CA GLU A 6 24.05 21.27 8.42
C GLU A 6 22.58 21.11 8.04
N ALA A 7 22.23 19.95 7.47
CA ALA A 7 20.86 19.61 7.18
C ALA A 7 20.05 19.78 8.47
N THR A 8 19.25 20.84 8.52
CA THR A 8 18.32 21.11 9.60
C THR A 8 17.48 19.85 9.76
N THR A 9 17.67 19.10 10.84
CA THR A 9 16.67 18.13 11.31
C THR A 9 15.38 18.93 11.50
N ALA A 10 14.52 18.92 10.49
CA ALA A 10 13.22 19.55 10.53
C ALA A 10 12.49 19.02 11.77
N ASN A 11 11.79 19.90 12.49
CA ASN A 11 11.00 19.54 13.66
C ASN A 11 9.79 18.69 13.20
N ARG A 12 10.03 17.41 12.90
CA ARG A 12 9.01 16.47 12.41
C ARG A 12 8.13 16.00 13.54
N GLU A 13 6.83 15.97 13.29
CA GLU A 13 5.88 15.32 14.20
C GLU A 13 6.26 13.85 14.34
N THR A 14 6.33 13.36 15.58
CA THR A 14 6.66 11.97 15.85
C THR A 14 5.38 11.16 16.06
N VAL A 15 5.14 10.20 15.18
CA VAL A 15 4.04 9.24 15.28
C VAL A 15 4.60 7.90 15.74
N THR A 16 4.05 7.32 16.80
CA THR A 16 4.52 6.02 17.33
C THR A 16 3.64 4.89 16.83
N ILE A 17 4.18 4.08 15.91
CA ILE A 17 3.50 2.94 15.26
C ILE A 17 4.14 1.64 15.76
N CYS A 18 4.05 1.42 17.07
CA CYS A 18 4.57 0.22 17.70
C CYS A 18 4.04 0.06 19.13
N GLN A 19 2.78 0.40 19.40
CA GLN A 19 2.24 0.43 20.78
C GLN A 19 2.46 -0.87 21.57
N ALA A 20 2.46 -2.03 20.89
CA ALA A 20 2.73 -3.34 21.48
C ALA A 20 4.20 -3.82 21.39
N TRP A 21 5.04 -3.15 20.61
CA TRP A 21 6.40 -3.58 20.27
C TRP A 21 7.38 -2.43 20.51
N GLU A 22 8.42 -2.62 21.30
CA GLU A 22 9.33 -1.50 21.59
C GLU A 22 9.98 -0.96 20.30
N GLY A 23 9.80 0.35 20.07
CA GLY A 23 10.32 1.06 18.92
C GLY A 23 11.81 1.38 19.08
N ASP A 24 12.58 1.15 18.01
CA ASP A 24 14.04 1.23 18.01
C ASP A 24 14.59 1.89 16.73
N VAL A 25 13.71 2.33 15.82
CA VAL A 25 14.08 3.05 14.60
C VAL A 25 13.01 4.05 14.19
N TYR A 26 13.42 5.20 13.68
CA TYR A 26 12.54 6.17 13.03
C TYR A 26 12.58 5.98 11.51
N ILE A 27 11.41 5.88 10.88
CA ILE A 27 11.25 5.92 9.44
C ILE A 27 10.71 7.28 9.01
N VAL A 28 11.29 7.88 7.97
CA VAL A 28 10.91 9.21 7.45
C VAL A 28 10.60 9.10 5.94
N PRO A 29 9.34 9.31 5.50
CA PRO A 29 8.95 9.27 4.09
C PRO A 29 9.32 10.56 3.35
N GLY A 30 10.37 10.52 2.54
CA GLY A 30 10.85 11.70 1.82
C GLY A 30 11.71 12.63 2.68
N ALA A 31 12.53 13.46 2.04
CA ALA A 31 13.35 14.45 2.75
C ALA A 31 12.49 15.56 3.38
N GLU A 32 11.41 15.95 2.71
CA GLU A 32 10.49 17.02 3.12
C GLU A 32 9.31 16.52 3.97
N ALA A 33 9.38 15.29 4.48
CA ALA A 33 8.34 14.71 5.35
C ALA A 33 8.04 15.62 6.53
N THR A 34 6.76 15.78 6.84
CA THR A 34 6.32 16.50 8.05
C THR A 34 6.33 15.58 9.27
N ARG A 35 6.27 14.27 9.05
CA ARG A 35 6.23 13.23 10.08
C ARG A 35 7.43 12.31 10.04
N ARG A 36 7.72 11.72 11.19
CA ARG A 36 8.59 10.56 11.35
C ARG A 36 7.89 9.51 12.21
N TYR A 37 8.15 8.25 11.90
CA TYR A 37 7.44 7.12 12.48
C TYR A 37 8.37 6.30 13.35
N LEU A 38 8.15 6.29 14.66
CA LEU A 38 8.83 5.38 15.56
C LEU A 38 8.23 3.99 15.43
N VAL A 39 9.03 3.04 14.97
CA VAL A 39 8.61 1.68 14.66
C VAL A 39 9.59 0.65 15.23
N SER A 40 9.18 -0.62 15.23
CA SER A 40 10.06 -1.74 15.61
C SER A 40 10.74 -2.35 14.38
N SER A 41 12.07 -2.22 14.32
CA SER A 41 12.93 -2.81 13.31
C SER A 41 12.75 -4.33 13.21
N ALA A 42 12.50 -5.00 14.34
CA ALA A 42 12.30 -6.45 14.37
C ALA A 42 11.04 -6.88 13.59
N VAL A 43 9.95 -6.10 13.71
CA VAL A 43 8.70 -6.36 12.98
C VAL A 43 8.89 -6.06 11.49
N LEU A 44 9.51 -4.93 11.15
CA LEU A 44 9.82 -4.57 9.75
C LEU A 44 10.67 -5.64 9.06
N ARG A 45 11.76 -6.08 9.69
CA ARG A 45 12.66 -7.12 9.15
C ARG A 45 11.95 -8.46 8.96
N ARG A 46 10.96 -8.77 9.80
CA ARG A 46 10.15 -10.00 9.67
C ARG A 46 9.16 -9.90 8.51
N ALA A 47 8.60 -8.71 8.28
CA ALA A 47 7.57 -8.49 7.28
C ALA A 47 8.14 -8.29 5.86
N SER A 48 9.37 -7.82 5.75
CA SER A 48 9.96 -7.36 4.49
C SER A 48 11.44 -7.79 4.40
N PRO A 49 11.81 -8.61 3.39
CA PRO A 49 13.21 -8.92 3.08
C PRO A 49 14.03 -7.67 2.72
N VAL A 50 13.40 -6.66 2.12
CA VAL A 50 14.06 -5.39 1.78
C VAL A 50 14.43 -4.62 3.06
N PHE A 51 13.51 -4.48 4.01
CA PHE A 51 13.81 -3.91 5.32
C PHE A 51 14.77 -4.82 6.11
N GLN A 52 14.69 -6.14 5.96
CA GLN A 52 15.68 -7.07 6.54
C GLN A 52 17.10 -6.75 6.08
N ALA A 53 17.30 -6.57 4.77
CA ALA A 53 18.59 -6.19 4.23
C ALA A 53 18.99 -4.78 4.72
N MET A 54 18.11 -3.79 4.57
CA MET A 54 18.36 -2.38 4.89
C MET A 54 18.73 -2.15 6.37
N LEU A 55 18.06 -2.85 7.28
CA LEU A 55 18.21 -2.73 8.74
C LEU A 55 19.17 -3.77 9.33
N SER A 56 19.88 -4.52 8.48
CA SER A 56 20.93 -5.40 8.98
C SER A 56 22.20 -4.61 9.28
N ASP A 57 22.93 -5.01 10.32
CA ASP A 57 24.19 -4.40 10.78
C ASP A 57 25.28 -4.32 9.69
N ARG A 58 25.07 -5.00 8.56
CA ARG A 58 25.92 -4.97 7.36
C ARG A 58 25.83 -3.66 6.59
N TYR A 59 24.75 -2.89 6.76
CA TYR A 59 24.53 -1.62 6.08
C TYR A 59 24.56 -0.48 7.09
N ALA A 60 25.05 0.69 6.66
CA ALA A 60 25.16 1.88 7.51
C ALA A 60 23.82 2.26 8.16
N LYS A 61 22.70 1.99 7.49
CA LYS A 61 21.34 2.26 7.98
C LYS A 61 20.87 1.31 9.11
N GLY A 62 21.54 0.17 9.31
CA GLY A 62 21.21 -0.81 10.36
C GLY A 62 22.17 -0.79 11.56
N GLN A 63 23.18 0.06 11.55
CA GLN A 63 24.09 0.23 12.69
C GLN A 63 23.44 1.14 13.74
N ASP A 64 23.71 0.84 15.02
CA ASP A 64 23.25 1.62 16.18
C ASP A 64 21.71 1.74 16.36
N LEU A 65 20.94 0.79 15.84
CA LEU A 65 19.51 0.69 16.18
C LEU A 65 19.37 0.44 17.69
N SER A 66 18.85 1.43 18.42
CA SER A 66 18.69 1.32 19.87
C SER A 66 17.41 1.98 20.33
N ARG A 67 16.80 1.43 21.37
CA ARG A 67 15.60 2.03 21.99
C ARG A 67 15.91 3.33 22.72
N GLN A 68 17.15 3.48 23.20
CA GLN A 68 17.59 4.64 23.98
C GLN A 68 17.93 5.83 23.07
N SER A 69 18.39 5.54 21.85
CA SER A 69 18.67 6.52 20.81
C SER A 69 18.33 5.89 19.45
N PRO A 70 17.04 5.92 19.05
CA PRO A 70 16.61 5.37 17.76
C PRO A 70 17.18 6.20 16.62
N SER A 71 17.77 5.54 15.62
CA SER A 71 18.32 6.19 14.44
C SER A 71 17.21 6.53 13.43
N GLU A 72 17.43 7.55 12.61
CA GLU A 72 16.52 7.93 11.53
C GLU A 72 16.93 7.31 10.19
N ILE A 73 15.93 6.81 9.45
CA ILE A 73 16.09 6.31 8.09
C ILE A 73 15.14 7.08 7.18
N ILE A 74 15.72 7.83 6.25
CA ILE A 74 14.98 8.57 5.23
C ILE A 74 14.79 7.67 3.99
N LEU A 75 13.54 7.62 3.52
CA LEU A 75 13.09 6.89 2.33
C LEU A 75 12.62 7.93 1.31
N GLU A 76 13.56 8.47 0.52
CA GLU A 76 13.38 9.70 -0.26
C GLU A 76 12.21 9.68 -1.26
N ASP A 77 11.89 8.51 -1.81
CA ASP A 77 10.88 8.35 -2.87
C ASP A 77 9.48 7.94 -2.37
N ASP A 78 9.29 7.80 -1.06
CA ASP A 78 8.03 7.28 -0.50
C ASP A 78 7.06 8.39 -0.10
N GLU A 79 5.80 8.23 -0.51
CA GLU A 79 4.70 9.11 -0.13
C GLU A 79 4.31 8.92 1.34
N GLU A 80 4.19 10.01 2.10
CA GLU A 80 3.99 10.00 3.56
C GLU A 80 2.75 9.21 4.00
N SER A 81 1.59 9.46 3.38
CA SER A 81 0.33 8.79 3.70
C SER A 81 0.35 7.28 3.39
N ILE A 82 0.92 6.90 2.25
CA ILE A 82 0.97 5.50 1.81
C ILE A 82 1.95 4.69 2.66
N LEU A 83 3.11 5.26 2.99
CA LEU A 83 4.06 4.62 3.88
C LEU A 83 3.49 4.48 5.30
N GLU A 84 2.83 5.52 5.83
CA GLU A 84 2.16 5.44 7.12
C GLU A 84 1.17 4.27 7.18
N ALA A 85 0.32 4.13 6.16
CA ALA A 85 -0.65 3.04 6.08
C ALA A 85 0.03 1.66 6.10
N VAL A 86 1.10 1.47 5.31
CA VAL A 86 1.86 0.20 5.28
C VAL A 86 2.55 -0.07 6.62
N LEU A 87 3.14 0.94 7.26
CA LEU A 87 3.76 0.79 8.59
C LEU A 87 2.72 0.36 9.63
N ARG A 88 1.54 1.00 9.66
CA ARG A 88 0.45 0.62 10.57
C ARG A 88 -0.01 -0.81 10.34
N MET A 89 -0.19 -1.22 9.09
CA MET A 89 -0.56 -2.59 8.74
C MET A 89 0.48 -3.62 9.19
N VAL A 90 1.76 -3.35 8.95
CA VAL A 90 2.86 -4.23 9.34
C VAL A 90 2.94 -4.39 10.86
N HIS A 91 2.69 -3.31 11.60
CA HIS A 91 2.72 -3.29 13.06
C HIS A 91 1.42 -3.69 13.73
N ASN A 92 0.35 -3.93 12.96
CA ASN A 92 -1.01 -4.14 13.47
C ASN A 92 -1.45 -3.01 14.41
N ASP A 93 -1.09 -1.78 14.06
CA ASP A 93 -1.38 -0.56 14.80
C ASP A 93 -2.54 0.18 14.13
N PHE A 94 -3.71 -0.44 14.22
CA PHE A 94 -4.96 0.13 13.74
C PHE A 94 -5.70 0.77 14.90
N ASP A 95 -6.16 2.01 14.70
CA ASP A 95 -7.25 2.57 15.49
C ASP A 95 -8.60 2.24 14.82
N ASN A 96 -9.65 3.02 15.11
CA ASN A 96 -10.96 2.83 14.51
C ASN A 96 -11.06 3.33 13.05
N SER A 97 -9.99 3.87 12.44
CA SER A 97 -9.96 4.47 11.09
C SER A 97 -9.49 3.50 10.00
N TYR A 98 -9.80 2.21 10.13
CA TYR A 98 -9.32 1.17 9.21
C TYR A 98 -9.66 1.44 7.72
N ASP A 99 -10.74 2.17 7.46
CA ASP A 99 -11.18 2.51 6.10
C ASP A 99 -10.31 3.59 5.43
N ASP A 100 -9.75 4.52 6.21
CA ASP A 100 -8.96 5.65 5.69
C ASP A 100 -7.61 5.17 5.11
N PHE A 101 -7.14 3.98 5.50
CA PHE A 101 -5.89 3.44 4.96
C PHE A 101 -6.01 3.05 3.49
N TRP A 102 -7.21 2.79 2.97
CA TRP A 102 -7.38 2.21 1.64
C TRP A 102 -7.82 3.20 0.57
N GLU A 103 -7.59 4.50 0.78
CA GLU A 103 -7.88 5.54 -0.22
C GLU A 103 -7.17 5.32 -1.56
N SER A 104 -5.97 4.72 -1.56
CA SER A 104 -5.19 4.42 -2.77
C SER A 104 -4.60 3.00 -2.71
N PRO A 105 -5.42 1.95 -2.93
CA PRO A 105 -5.04 0.56 -2.74
C PRO A 105 -3.95 0.13 -3.75
N ASN A 106 -3.94 0.74 -4.94
CA ASN A 106 -2.91 0.57 -5.97
C ASN A 106 -1.52 1.01 -5.48
N LYS A 107 -1.42 2.18 -4.83
CA LYS A 107 -0.17 2.73 -4.30
C LYS A 107 0.33 1.91 -3.13
N ILE A 108 -0.57 1.49 -2.24
CA ILE A 108 -0.22 0.52 -1.17
C ILE A 108 0.36 -0.74 -1.78
N ALA A 109 -0.28 -1.30 -2.80
CA ALA A 109 0.20 -2.51 -3.44
C ALA A 109 1.58 -2.32 -4.10
N GLN A 110 1.81 -1.21 -4.79
CA GLN A 110 3.11 -0.86 -5.35
C GLN A 110 4.18 -0.71 -4.25
N LEU A 111 3.85 -0.09 -3.13
CA LEU A 111 4.77 0.04 -1.99
C LEU A 111 5.08 -1.31 -1.36
N CYS A 112 4.08 -2.21 -1.27
CA CYS A 112 4.27 -3.56 -0.79
C CYS A 112 5.16 -4.40 -1.72
N ASP A 113 5.04 -4.21 -3.04
CA ASP A 113 5.92 -4.84 -4.03
C ASP A 113 7.35 -4.30 -3.91
N LYS A 114 7.52 -2.98 -3.80
CA LYS A 114 8.82 -2.30 -3.61
C LYS A 114 9.59 -2.85 -2.40
N TYR A 115 8.89 -3.05 -1.29
CA TYR A 115 9.49 -3.56 -0.05
C TYR A 115 9.38 -5.08 0.11
N ASP A 116 8.86 -5.80 -0.88
CA ASP A 116 8.66 -7.26 -0.85
C ASP A 116 7.91 -7.75 0.41
N CYS A 117 6.84 -7.05 0.79
CA CYS A 117 5.98 -7.41 1.93
C CYS A 117 4.56 -7.85 1.53
N ILE A 118 4.33 -8.12 0.25
CA ILE A 118 3.05 -8.63 -0.29
C ILE A 118 2.58 -9.87 0.49
N ALA A 119 3.45 -10.85 0.70
CA ALA A 119 3.08 -12.09 1.39
C ALA A 119 2.64 -11.84 2.84
N PHE A 120 3.25 -10.85 3.51
CA PHE A 120 2.91 -10.48 4.88
C PHE A 120 1.54 -9.79 4.96
N LEU A 121 1.21 -8.95 3.97
CA LEU A 121 0.00 -8.13 3.95
C LEU A 121 -1.16 -8.70 3.13
N THR A 122 -0.99 -9.87 2.53
CA THR A 122 -2.02 -10.53 1.69
C THR A 122 -3.35 -10.71 2.43
N GLY A 123 -3.31 -11.04 3.72
CA GLY A 123 -4.53 -11.19 4.53
C GLY A 123 -5.36 -9.90 4.62
N TYR A 124 -4.70 -8.76 4.84
CA TYR A 124 -5.37 -7.45 4.93
C TYR A 124 -5.97 -7.05 3.58
N MET A 125 -5.17 -7.15 2.51
CA MET A 125 -5.63 -6.81 1.16
C MET A 125 -6.77 -7.73 0.71
N GLY A 126 -6.69 -9.04 0.97
CA GLY A 126 -7.74 -9.99 0.61
C GLY A 126 -9.07 -9.72 1.31
N VAL A 127 -9.04 -9.34 2.59
CA VAL A 127 -10.25 -8.94 3.34
C VAL A 127 -10.84 -7.65 2.75
N TRP A 128 -10.00 -6.66 2.46
CA TRP A 128 -10.45 -5.40 1.86
C TRP A 128 -11.04 -5.61 0.46
N LEU A 129 -10.34 -6.29 -0.44
CA LEU A 129 -10.82 -6.60 -1.80
C LEU A 129 -12.15 -7.37 -1.77
N ARG A 130 -12.31 -8.30 -0.81
CA ARG A 130 -13.57 -9.01 -0.62
C ARG A 130 -14.70 -8.07 -0.23
N ALA A 131 -14.48 -7.16 0.72
CA ALA A 131 -15.49 -6.19 1.12
C ALA A 131 -15.94 -5.35 -0.07
N GLN A 132 -14.98 -4.80 -0.82
CA GLN A 132 -15.23 -4.00 -2.03
C GLN A 132 -15.94 -4.79 -3.15
N ALA A 133 -15.60 -6.08 -3.32
CA ALA A 133 -16.27 -6.95 -4.28
C ALA A 133 -17.71 -7.31 -3.88
N MET A 134 -18.06 -7.21 -2.60
CA MET A 134 -19.40 -7.53 -2.09
C MET A 134 -20.31 -6.31 -1.92
N GLU A 135 -19.79 -5.09 -2.07
CA GLU A 135 -20.61 -3.87 -2.00
C GLU A 135 -21.65 -3.83 -3.14
N PRO A 136 -22.97 -3.86 -2.82
CA PRO A 136 -24.01 -4.01 -3.84
C PRO A 136 -24.37 -2.71 -4.60
N PHE A 137 -23.94 -1.55 -4.10
CA PHE A 137 -24.44 -0.24 -4.54
C PHE A 137 -23.35 0.78 -4.92
N SER A 138 -22.07 0.44 -4.74
CA SER A 138 -20.95 1.25 -5.18
C SER A 138 -20.05 0.40 -6.06
N TYR A 139 -20.14 0.59 -7.37
CA TYR A 139 -19.22 -0.06 -8.30
C TYR A 139 -17.85 0.65 -8.31
N GLY A 140 -17.73 1.81 -7.67
CA GLY A 140 -16.68 2.79 -7.93
C GLY A 140 -16.80 3.41 -9.32
N ASP A 141 -16.11 4.52 -9.52
CA ASP A 141 -15.87 5.04 -10.86
C ASP A 141 -14.76 4.25 -11.58
N GLU A 142 -14.46 4.65 -12.81
CA GLU A 142 -13.42 4.01 -13.62
C GLU A 142 -12.04 4.05 -12.95
N GLU A 143 -11.71 5.15 -12.28
CA GLU A 143 -10.42 5.33 -11.61
C GLU A 143 -10.31 4.37 -10.42
N GLU A 144 -11.29 4.38 -9.52
CA GLU A 144 -11.34 3.47 -8.37
C GLU A 144 -11.28 2.00 -8.79
N LEU A 145 -11.98 1.63 -9.86
CA LEU A 145 -11.96 0.27 -10.40
C LEU A 145 -10.57 -0.11 -10.92
N CYS A 146 -9.89 0.79 -11.64
CA CYS A 146 -8.52 0.57 -12.09
C CYS A 146 -7.57 0.39 -10.92
N GLU A 147 -7.71 1.18 -9.87
CA GLU A 147 -6.87 1.05 -8.68
C GLU A 147 -7.06 -0.31 -7.99
N ARG A 148 -8.31 -0.73 -7.81
CA ARG A 148 -8.68 -2.06 -7.26
C ARG A 148 -8.13 -3.20 -8.12
N ILE A 149 -8.17 -3.09 -9.45
CA ILE A 149 -7.61 -4.10 -10.37
C ILE A 149 -6.09 -4.20 -10.21
N VAL A 150 -5.38 -3.07 -10.16
CA VAL A 150 -3.93 -3.05 -9.98
C VAL A 150 -3.55 -3.67 -8.64
N ALA A 151 -4.21 -3.27 -7.56
CA ALA A 151 -4.00 -3.82 -6.24
C ALA A 151 -4.20 -5.35 -6.21
N ALA A 152 -5.34 -5.83 -6.73
CA ALA A 152 -5.64 -7.26 -6.80
C ALA A 152 -4.60 -8.03 -7.62
N ARG A 153 -4.10 -7.48 -8.73
CA ARG A 153 -3.08 -8.13 -9.55
C ARG A 153 -1.74 -8.25 -8.85
N ILE A 154 -1.27 -7.19 -8.19
CA ILE A 154 -0.01 -7.21 -7.44
C ILE A 154 -0.08 -8.24 -6.30
N PHE A 155 -1.19 -8.28 -5.57
CA PHE A 155 -1.43 -9.27 -4.51
C PHE A 155 -1.79 -10.67 -5.02
N LYS A 156 -1.83 -10.89 -6.34
CA LYS A 156 -2.16 -12.16 -7.00
C LYS A 156 -3.57 -12.68 -6.65
N GLU A 157 -4.47 -11.78 -6.30
CA GLU A 157 -5.89 -12.03 -6.00
C GLU A 157 -6.73 -12.02 -7.28
N GLN A 158 -6.47 -12.99 -8.17
CA GLN A 158 -6.99 -13.01 -9.54
C GLN A 158 -8.53 -12.99 -9.63
N GLU A 159 -9.21 -13.62 -8.67
CA GLU A 159 -10.68 -13.66 -8.65
C GLU A 159 -11.28 -12.27 -8.43
N TYR A 160 -10.71 -11.47 -7.53
CA TYR A 160 -11.15 -10.09 -7.33
C TYR A 160 -10.79 -9.20 -8.52
N ALA A 161 -9.61 -9.39 -9.13
CA ALA A 161 -9.24 -8.67 -10.34
C ALA A 161 -10.24 -8.89 -11.48
N LYS A 162 -10.74 -10.13 -11.67
CA LYS A 162 -11.77 -10.44 -12.67
C LYS A 162 -13.11 -9.74 -12.37
N ILE A 163 -13.51 -9.72 -11.09
CA ILE A 163 -14.74 -9.04 -10.65
C ILE A 163 -14.66 -7.55 -11.00
N PHE A 164 -13.57 -6.87 -10.63
CA PHE A 164 -13.43 -5.44 -10.91
C PHE A 164 -13.27 -5.14 -12.40
N LEU A 165 -12.59 -5.99 -13.17
CA LEU A 165 -12.54 -5.88 -14.64
C LEU A 165 -13.92 -6.00 -15.26
N HIS A 166 -14.75 -6.94 -14.80
CA HIS A 166 -16.13 -7.08 -15.28
C HIS A 166 -16.96 -5.84 -14.95
N ARG A 167 -16.81 -5.28 -13.75
CA ARG A 167 -17.47 -4.03 -13.33
C ARG A 167 -17.05 -2.84 -14.18
N LEU A 168 -15.76 -2.72 -14.48
CA LEU A 168 -15.24 -1.68 -15.37
C LEU A 168 -15.81 -1.81 -16.78
N ALA A 169 -15.86 -3.02 -17.33
CA ALA A 169 -16.48 -3.27 -18.63
C ALA A 169 -17.96 -2.84 -18.63
N MET A 170 -18.75 -3.19 -17.61
CA MET A 170 -20.13 -2.73 -17.49
C MET A 170 -20.26 -1.20 -17.38
N HIS A 171 -19.33 -0.54 -16.67
CA HIS A 171 -19.30 0.91 -16.59
C HIS A 171 -19.07 1.54 -17.97
N LEU A 172 -18.08 1.03 -18.72
CA LEU A 172 -17.79 1.48 -20.08
C LEU A 172 -18.94 1.17 -21.04
N ASP A 173 -19.54 -0.02 -20.97
CA ASP A 173 -20.68 -0.42 -21.81
C ASP A 173 -21.95 0.41 -21.52
N GLY A 174 -22.16 0.79 -20.27
CA GLY A 174 -23.22 1.71 -19.86
C GLY A 174 -23.08 3.10 -20.48
N HIS A 175 -21.85 3.56 -20.71
CA HIS A 175 -21.52 4.78 -21.46
C HIS A 175 -21.53 4.57 -22.99
N LEU A 176 -21.40 3.32 -23.46
CA LEU A 176 -21.41 2.90 -24.87
C LEU A 176 -22.78 2.38 -25.35
N LYS A 177 -23.88 2.91 -24.81
CA LYS A 177 -25.27 2.54 -25.15
C LYS A 177 -25.75 2.85 -26.59
N PRO A 178 -24.91 2.71 -27.63
CA PRO A 178 -25.40 2.06 -28.85
C PRO A 178 -24.54 0.87 -29.34
N LEU A 179 -23.97 0.03 -28.44
CA LEU A 179 -23.33 -1.24 -28.83
C LEU A 179 -24.05 -2.51 -28.36
N HIS A 180 -25.09 -2.38 -27.52
CA HIS A 180 -25.95 -3.52 -27.14
C HIS A 180 -26.59 -4.22 -28.36
N GLU A 181 -26.83 -3.50 -29.47
CA GLU A 181 -27.38 -4.09 -30.70
C GLU A 181 -26.36 -4.93 -31.49
N VAL A 182 -25.06 -4.78 -31.23
CA VAL A 182 -24.00 -5.50 -31.95
C VAL A 182 -23.57 -6.78 -31.20
N ALA A 183 -23.60 -6.75 -29.87
CA ALA A 183 -23.19 -7.89 -29.04
C ALA A 183 -24.19 -9.07 -29.07
N ASP A 184 -25.51 -8.79 -29.14
CA ASP A 184 -26.54 -9.83 -29.24
C ASP A 184 -26.46 -10.61 -30.57
N GLY A 185 -25.83 -10.06 -31.61
CA GLY A 185 -25.59 -10.75 -32.89
C GLY A 185 -24.33 -11.62 -32.91
N LEU A 186 -23.38 -11.42 -32.00
CA LEU A 186 -22.09 -12.14 -31.96
C LEU A 186 -22.08 -13.33 -30.99
N LEU A 187 -23.07 -13.44 -30.10
CA LEU A 187 -23.22 -14.54 -29.15
C LEU A 187 -24.32 -15.54 -29.51
N ASP A 188 -24.92 -15.46 -30.70
CA ASP A 188 -25.81 -16.50 -31.19
C ASP A 188 -25.02 -17.74 -31.63
N VAL A 189 -24.64 -18.56 -30.65
CA VAL A 189 -23.93 -19.83 -30.86
C VAL A 189 -24.88 -20.94 -31.36
N SER A 190 -26.13 -20.62 -31.73
CA SER A 190 -27.09 -21.59 -32.26
C SER A 190 -26.88 -21.97 -33.73
N GLN A 191 -25.92 -21.35 -34.44
CA GLN A 191 -25.60 -21.69 -35.84
C GLN A 191 -24.36 -22.56 -36.05
N ILE A 192 -23.80 -23.17 -34.99
CA ILE A 192 -22.77 -24.21 -35.15
C ILE A 192 -23.43 -25.58 -34.98
N HIS A 193 -24.09 -26.04 -36.05
CA HIS A 193 -24.37 -27.46 -36.32
C HIS A 193 -24.32 -27.74 -37.82
#